data_AF-A0A961T0X1-F1
#
_entry.id   AF-A0A961T0X1-F1
#
_cell.length_a   1.000
_cell.length_b   1.000
_cell.length_c   1.000
_cell.angle_alpha   90.00
_cell.angle_beta   90.00
_cell.angle_gamma   90.00
#
_symmetry.space_group_name_H-M   'P 1'
#
loop_
_entity.id
_entity.type
_entity.pdbx_description
1 polymer ?
#
loop_
_entity_poly.entity_id
_entity_poly.type
_entity_poly.pdbx_seq_one_letter_code
_entity_poly.pdbx_strand_id
1 'polypeptide(L)' 'MQISVVIPAFNEEGNIGRLVRETFDAVSEAQLGEVVVVDDCSTDATVSELSELK' A
#
# COMPACT_ATOMS: atom_id res chain seq x y z
N MET A 1 12.63 -14.42 9.12
CA MET A 1 12.45 -13.05 9.64
C MET A 1 11.45 -12.38 8.74
N GLN A 2 10.41 -11.76 9.30
CA GLN A 2 9.37 -11.08 8.52
C GLN A 2 9.67 -9.58 8.49
N ILE A 3 9.31 -8.91 7.39
CA ILE A 3 9.45 -7.47 7.20
C ILE A 3 8.09 -6.80 7.16
N SER A 4 7.98 -5.63 7.79
CA SER A 4 6.86 -4.71 7.62
C SER A 4 7.23 -3.69 6.55
N VAL A 5 6.41 -3.56 5.51
CA VAL A 5 6.57 -2.54 4.48
C VAL A 5 5.67 -1.36 4.82
N VAL A 6 6.25 -0.20 5.08
CA VAL A 6 5.51 1.03 5.39
C VAL A 6 5.52 1.95 4.18
N ILE A 7 4.33 2.38 3.74
CA ILE A 7 4.13 3.22 2.55
C ILE A 7 3.47 4.52 3.01
N PRO A 8 4.19 5.65 3.06
CA PRO A 8 3.56 6.96 3.19
C PRO A 8 2.87 7.32 1.87
N ALA A 9 1.63 7.81 1.95
CA ALA A 9 0.83 8.17 0.78
C ALA A 9 0.29 9.59 0.91
N PHE A 10 0.40 10.39 -0.16
CA PHE A 10 -0.22 11.71 -0.26
C PHE A 10 -0.61 11.99 -1.71
N ASN A 11 -1.90 12.04 -1.98
CA ASN A 11 -2.48 12.23 -3.30
C ASN A 11 -1.96 11.25 -4.37
N GLU A 12 -2.10 9.97 -4.08
CA GLU A 12 -1.69 8.83 -4.90
C GLU A 12 -2.88 8.17 -5.64
N GLU A 13 -3.96 8.91 -5.90
CA GLU A 13 -5.08 8.45 -6.75
C GLU A 13 -4.54 7.92 -8.10
N GLY A 14 -4.99 6.74 -8.49
CA GLY A 14 -4.57 6.00 -9.68
C GLY A 14 -3.26 5.23 -9.51
N ASN A 15 -2.51 5.44 -8.42
CA ASN A 15 -1.21 4.81 -8.21
C ASN A 15 -1.18 3.89 -6.98
N ILE A 16 -1.81 4.28 -5.86
CA ILE A 16 -1.63 3.61 -4.58
C ILE A 16 -2.02 2.12 -4.63
N GLY A 17 -3.12 1.78 -5.30
CA GLY A 17 -3.54 0.38 -5.43
C GLY A 17 -2.56 -0.47 -6.24
N ARG A 18 -1.88 0.12 -7.24
CA ARG A 18 -0.83 -0.57 -8.01
C ARG A 18 0.41 -0.80 -7.16
N LEU A 19 0.87 0.20 -6.43
CA LEU A 19 2.04 0.10 -5.55
C LEU A 19 1.87 -1.00 -4.49
N VAL A 20 0.68 -1.09 -3.88
CA VAL A 20 0.40 -2.15 -2.89
C VAL A 20 0.47 -3.53 -3.53
N ARG A 21 -0.14 -3.74 -4.71
CA ARG A 21 -0.06 -5.02 -5.44
C ARG A 21 1.37 -5.38 -5.81
N GLU A 22 2.13 -4.43 -6.35
CA GLU A 22 3.54 -4.65 -6.70
C GLU A 22 4.40 -4.98 -5.45
N THR A 23 4.04 -4.46 -4.28
CA THR A 23 4.70 -4.80 -3.02
C THR A 23 4.46 -6.27 -2.64
N PHE A 24 3.21 -6.75 -2.75
CA PHE A 24 2.87 -8.17 -2.53
C PHE A 24 3.55 -9.08 -3.56
N ASP A 25 3.68 -8.66 -4.82
CA ASP A 25 4.34 -9.45 -5.86
C ASP A 25 5.87 -9.49 -5.71
N ALA A 26 6.48 -8.41 -5.20
CA ALA A 26 7.93 -8.28 -5.10
C ALA A 26 8.52 -8.92 -3.83
N VAL A 27 7.75 -8.99 -2.74
CA VAL A 27 8.21 -9.58 -1.48
C VAL A 27 7.64 -10.98 -1.32
N SER A 28 8.51 -11.97 -1.10
CA SER A 28 8.05 -13.34 -0.90
C SER A 28 7.09 -13.45 0.29
N GLU A 29 6.05 -14.27 0.17
CA GLU A 29 5.06 -14.50 1.24
C GLU A 29 5.71 -14.96 2.57
N ALA A 30 6.82 -15.69 2.51
CA ALA A 30 7.55 -16.14 3.69
C ALA A 30 8.29 -15.01 4.43
N GLN A 31 8.51 -13.88 3.76
CA GLN A 31 9.20 -12.71 4.30
C GLN A 31 8.26 -11.54 4.56
N LEU A 32 7.13 -11.43 3.85
CA LEU A 32 6.19 -10.33 4.04
C LEU A 32 5.34 -10.57 5.29
N GLY A 33 5.48 -9.68 6.29
CA GLY A 33 4.62 -9.71 7.48
C GLY A 33 3.36 -8.87 7.29
N GLU A 34 3.53 -7.60 6.93
CA GLU A 34 2.44 -6.65 6.74
C GLU A 34 2.82 -5.55 5.75
N VAL A 35 1.80 -4.95 5.14
CA VAL A 35 1.91 -3.70 4.38
C VAL A 35 1.06 -2.66 5.11
N VAL A 36 1.70 -1.59 5.58
CA VAL A 36 1.05 -0.50 6.33
C VAL A 36 1.11 0.76 5.49
N VAL A 37 -0.05 1.19 4.99
CA VAL A 37 -0.17 2.47 4.27
C VAL A 37 -0.56 3.56 5.26
N VAL A 38 0.20 4.65 5.28
CA VAL A 38 -0.05 5.82 6.14
C VAL A 38 -0.39 7.01 5.24
N ASP A 39 -1.67 7.37 5.23
CA ASP A 39 -2.15 8.54 4.50
C ASP A 39 -1.78 9.85 5.22
N ASP A 40 -1.20 10.80 4.47
CA ASP A 40 -0.81 12.13 4.95
C ASP A 40 -1.88 13.19 4.65
N CYS A 41 -3.14 12.88 4.99
CA CYS A 41 -4.29 13.76 4.77
C CYS A 41 -4.52 14.07 3.27
N SER A 42 -4.55 13.03 2.44
CA SER A 42 -4.83 13.18 1.01
C SER A 42 -6.21 13.82 0.78
N THR A 43 -6.33 14.59 -0.30
CA THR A 43 -7.58 15.29 -0.68
C THR A 43 -8.27 14.68 -1.91
N ASP A 44 -7.76 13.54 -2.37
CA ASP A 44 -8.18 12.83 -3.58
C ASP A 44 -8.69 11.41 -3.23
N ALA A 45 -8.83 10.52 -4.23
CA ALA A 45 -9.35 9.19 -4.00
C ALA A 45 -8.37 8.18 -3.36
N THR A 46 -7.16 8.59 -2.93
CA THR A 46 -6.11 7.69 -2.39
C THR A 46 -6.64 6.67 -1.37
N VAL A 47 -7.35 7.15 -0.33
CA VAL A 47 -7.88 6.27 0.73
C VAL A 47 -9.01 5.39 0.22
N SER A 48 -9.80 5.88 -0.73
CA SER A 48 -10.91 5.12 -1.31
C SER A 48 -10.39 3.94 -2.12
N GLU A 49 -9.35 4.12 -2.93
CA GLU A 49 -8.74 3.03 -3.71
C GLU A 49 -8.19 1.90 -2.83
N LEU A 50 -7.64 2.24 -1.66
CA LEU A 50 -7.16 1.24 -0.70
C LEU A 50 -8.29 0.34 -0.18
N SER A 51 -9.50 0.88 -0.02
CA SER A 51 -10.66 0.13 0.46
C SER A 51 -11.22 -0.88 -0.56
N GLU A 52 -10.84 -0.73 -1.84
CA GLU A 52 -11.28 -1.61 -2.93
C GLU A 52 -10.30 -2.77 -3.18
N LEU A 53 -9.14 -2.79 -2.51
CA LEU A 53 -8.19 -3.90 -2.56
C LEU A 53 -8.78 -5.13 -1.84
N LYS A 54 -8.68 -6.30 -2.47
CA LYS A 54 -9.19 -7.59 -1.97
C LYS A 54 -8.05 -8.49 -1.55
#